data_AF-L1PUU0-F1
#
_entry.id   AF-L1PUU0-F1
#
_cell.length_a   1.000
_cell.length_b   1.000
_cell.length_c   1.000
_cell.angle_alpha   90.00
_cell.angle_beta   90.00
_cell.angle_gamma   90.00
#
_symmetry.space_group_name_H-M   'P 1'
#
loop_
_entity.id
_entity.type
_entity.pdbx_description
1 polymer ?
#
loop_
_entity_poly.entity_id
_entity_poly.type
_entity_poly.pdbx_seq_one_letter_code
_entity_poly.pdbx_strand_id
1 'polypeptide(L)'
;MKTYFKRLFIFTAIIFSFQVDCIKEDEVYTEHKRALLQHNYLIVNTIDGSPAEVEVSYSTYIAGNKENTVITERKTTPFVIGGEKVMAKYDSIYESNGRDRWHLYNQPYYDYQPKGSDYLVIKNTSTTTLEYAVVGTQKVRYYALPELNRKPLISRKEPVDINKMLKDYPSPIYKGTPVLYLFKPELAPQTDVFTFWESLSSDDNTRISKIPLKTPTFGSVTLNAPMPITDVLALYKEEFEKGNTLFDSYSTYYSHLLGEPNRSLKTLNWYVSDGLWYGKLSAGQELINKEGKINFTNLNSKPNRL
;
A
#
# COMPACT_ATOMS: atom_id res chain seq x y z
N MET A 1 32.63 -5.10 -65.46
CA MET A 1 32.32 -5.86 -64.22
C MET A 1 33.14 -5.47 -62.98
N LYS A 2 34.46 -5.22 -63.07
CA LYS A 2 35.30 -4.92 -61.88
C LYS A 2 35.02 -3.58 -61.15
N THR A 3 34.51 -2.56 -61.84
CA THR A 3 34.23 -1.23 -61.25
C THR A 3 32.86 -1.12 -60.57
N TYR A 4 31.86 -1.89 -61.01
CA TYR A 4 30.53 -1.92 -60.39
C TYR A 4 30.55 -2.64 -59.03
N PHE A 5 31.28 -3.76 -58.93
CA PHE A 5 31.44 -4.49 -57.66
C PHE A 5 32.16 -3.67 -56.57
N LYS A 6 33.17 -2.86 -56.95
CA LYS A 6 33.85 -1.96 -56.00
C LYS A 6 32.94 -0.85 -55.45
N ARG A 7 32.05 -0.29 -56.29
CA ARG A 7 31.10 0.74 -55.84
C ARG A 7 29.97 0.16 -54.99
N LEU A 8 29.53 -1.07 -55.28
CA LEU A 8 28.54 -1.79 -54.47
C LEU A 8 29.09 -2.11 -53.07
N PHE A 9 30.38 -2.48 -52.96
CA PHE A 9 31.05 -2.77 -51.68
C PHE A 9 31.25 -1.52 -50.80
N ILE A 10 31.51 -0.36 -51.42
CA ILE A 10 31.64 0.92 -50.70
C ILE A 10 30.27 1.39 -50.20
N PHE A 11 29.20 1.23 -50.99
CA PHE A 11 27.86 1.55 -50.55
C PHE A 11 27.34 0.61 -49.45
N THR A 12 27.64 -0.69 -49.49
CA THR A 12 27.30 -1.60 -48.38
C THR A 12 28.12 -1.32 -47.13
N ALA A 13 29.41 -0.96 -47.24
CA ALA A 13 30.22 -0.59 -46.08
C ALA A 13 29.74 0.70 -45.39
N ILE A 14 29.24 1.68 -46.16
CA ILE A 14 28.65 2.92 -45.64
C ILE A 14 27.28 2.62 -45.00
N ILE A 15 26.44 1.79 -45.62
CA ILE A 15 25.13 1.42 -45.04
C ILE A 15 25.29 0.58 -43.75
N PHE A 16 26.30 -0.29 -43.67
CA PHE A 16 26.63 -1.04 -42.44
C PHE A 16 27.30 -0.18 -41.35
N SER A 17 27.84 1.00 -41.67
CA SER A 17 28.36 1.94 -40.66
C SER A 17 27.30 2.92 -40.15
N PHE A 18 26.11 2.95 -40.77
CA PHE A 18 24.96 3.73 -40.30
C PHE A 18 23.86 2.88 -39.63
N GLN A 19 24.09 1.58 -39.45
CA GLN A 19 23.15 0.72 -38.74
C GLN A 19 23.74 0.22 -37.42
N VAL A 20 23.30 0.91 -36.38
CA VAL A 20 23.16 0.45 -35.00
C VAL A 20 24.46 0.44 -34.19
N ASP A 21 25.00 1.64 -33.94
CA ASP A 21 25.31 1.95 -32.55
C ASP A 21 24.00 1.75 -31.78
N CYS A 22 23.88 0.57 -31.17
CA CYS A 22 22.89 0.33 -30.14
C CYS A 22 23.24 1.34 -29.05
N ILE A 23 22.59 2.50 -29.05
CA ILE A 23 22.61 3.38 -27.89
C ILE A 23 22.00 2.51 -26.80
N LYS A 24 22.85 1.91 -25.97
CA LYS A 24 22.40 1.36 -24.71
C LYS A 24 21.74 2.53 -24.01
N GLU A 25 20.45 2.41 -23.77
CA GLU A 25 19.78 3.26 -22.80
C GLU A 25 20.55 3.08 -21.49
N ASP A 26 21.31 4.10 -21.12
CA ASP A 26 22.00 4.10 -19.84
C ASP A 26 20.93 4.28 -18.77
N GLU A 27 20.58 3.18 -18.08
CA GLU A 27 19.88 3.25 -16.81
C GLU A 27 20.79 3.96 -15.80
N VAL A 28 20.56 5.26 -15.59
CA VAL A 28 21.30 6.02 -14.58
C VAL A 28 20.60 5.85 -13.24
N TYR A 29 21.20 5.05 -12.38
CA TYR A 29 20.78 4.88 -10.98
C TYR A 29 21.15 6.12 -10.18
N THR A 30 20.14 6.88 -9.73
CA THR A 30 20.39 7.89 -8.68
C THR A 30 20.08 7.26 -7.34
N GLU A 31 21.13 6.75 -6.72
CA GLU A 31 21.13 6.05 -5.45
C GLU A 31 20.66 6.97 -4.29
N HIS A 32 19.81 6.43 -3.39
CA HIS A 32 19.52 6.96 -2.05
C HIS A 32 18.71 8.27 -1.95
N LYS A 33 17.64 8.46 -2.73
CA LYS A 33 16.66 9.51 -2.40
C LYS A 33 15.91 9.15 -1.12
N ARG A 34 15.38 10.16 -0.45
CA ARG A 34 14.67 10.01 0.84
C ARG A 34 13.27 10.57 0.75
N ALA A 35 12.32 9.86 1.35
CA ALA A 35 10.94 10.30 1.47
C ALA A 35 10.42 10.05 2.88
N LEU A 36 9.60 10.97 3.37
CA LEU A 36 8.83 10.75 4.57
C LEU A 36 7.59 9.93 4.21
N LEU A 37 7.59 8.68 4.67
CA LEU A 37 6.44 7.79 4.65
C LEU A 37 5.81 7.72 6.04
N GLN A 38 4.80 6.89 6.17
CA GLN A 38 4.11 6.63 7.43
C GLN A 38 4.02 5.12 7.63
N HIS A 39 4.22 4.68 8.86
CA HIS A 39 3.94 3.29 9.21
C HIS A 39 2.45 3.01 9.16
N ASN A 40 2.11 1.79 8.75
CA ASN A 40 0.81 1.20 9.00
C ASN A 40 0.63 1.01 10.52
N TYR A 41 -0.61 1.01 10.99
CA TYR A 41 -0.86 0.70 12.39
C TYR A 41 -0.74 -0.80 12.60
N LEU A 42 0.00 -1.20 13.63
CA LEU A 42 0.04 -2.57 14.11
C LEU A 42 -0.73 -2.64 15.42
N ILE A 43 -1.81 -3.39 15.41
CA ILE A 43 -2.67 -3.65 16.56
C ILE A 43 -2.27 -5.01 17.13
N VAL A 44 -2.02 -5.09 18.44
CA VAL A 44 -1.60 -6.32 19.11
C VAL A 44 -2.47 -6.57 20.33
N ASN A 45 -2.92 -7.82 20.48
CA ASN A 45 -3.62 -8.29 21.67
C ASN A 45 -3.25 -9.76 21.97
N THR A 46 -3.67 -10.27 23.12
CA THR A 46 -3.67 -11.71 23.40
C THR A 46 -4.92 -12.36 22.83
N ILE A 47 -4.80 -13.62 22.42
CA ILE A 47 -5.94 -14.39 21.86
C ILE A 47 -7.07 -14.63 22.87
N ASP A 48 -6.77 -14.55 24.17
CA ASP A 48 -7.71 -14.76 25.28
C ASP A 48 -8.16 -13.45 25.95
N GLY A 49 -7.66 -12.30 25.47
CA GLY A 49 -7.96 -10.97 26.00
C GLY A 49 -7.28 -10.64 27.33
N SER A 50 -6.44 -11.51 27.87
CA SER A 50 -5.67 -11.23 29.10
C SER A 50 -4.58 -10.18 28.86
N PRO A 51 -4.28 -9.29 29.82
CA PRO A 51 -3.14 -8.38 29.71
C PRO A 51 -1.82 -9.15 29.66
N ALA A 52 -0.97 -8.83 28.68
CA ALA A 52 0.35 -9.42 28.50
C ALA A 52 1.38 -8.34 28.20
N GLU A 53 2.57 -8.49 28.76
CA GLU A 53 3.73 -7.66 28.45
C GLU A 53 4.35 -8.09 27.12
N VAL A 54 4.68 -7.11 26.29
CA VAL A 54 5.31 -7.30 24.98
C VAL A 54 6.38 -6.24 24.82
N GLU A 55 7.57 -6.65 24.36
CA GLU A 55 8.65 -5.73 24.02
C GLU A 55 8.61 -5.50 22.51
N VAL A 56 8.59 -4.23 22.09
CA VAL A 56 8.55 -3.84 20.68
C VAL A 56 9.74 -2.93 20.37
N SER A 57 10.34 -3.12 19.20
CA SER A 57 11.43 -2.30 18.70
C SER A 57 11.17 -1.91 17.25
N TYR A 58 11.16 -0.62 16.94
CA TYR A 58 10.86 -0.12 15.61
C TYR A 58 11.52 1.23 15.32
N SER A 59 11.69 1.55 14.04
CA SER A 59 12.30 2.82 13.60
C SER A 59 11.26 3.94 13.49
N THR A 60 11.60 5.16 13.88
CA THR A 60 10.76 6.34 13.64
C THR A 60 11.57 7.51 13.15
N TYR A 61 10.95 8.43 12.41
CA TYR A 61 11.55 9.71 12.07
C TYR A 61 11.19 10.79 13.10
N ILE A 62 12.21 11.29 13.79
CA ILE A 62 12.09 12.47 14.66
C ILE A 62 12.49 13.70 13.86
N ALA A 63 11.63 14.72 13.83
CA ALA A 63 11.86 15.95 13.08
C ALA A 63 13.18 16.62 13.49
N GLY A 64 14.01 16.96 12.50
CA GLY A 64 15.35 17.51 12.72
C GLY A 64 16.48 16.48 12.67
N ASN A 65 16.17 15.18 12.77
CA ASN A 65 17.17 14.13 12.60
C ASN A 65 17.54 13.93 11.13
N LYS A 66 18.78 13.47 10.90
CA LYS A 66 19.27 13.07 9.57
C LYS A 66 18.84 11.66 9.17
N GLU A 67 18.49 10.82 10.13
CA GLU A 67 18.17 9.40 9.97
C GLU A 67 17.09 9.01 10.97
N ASN A 68 16.50 7.82 10.79
CA ASN A 68 15.52 7.32 11.74
C ASN A 68 16.20 6.98 13.08
N THR A 69 15.40 7.01 14.14
CA THR A 69 15.76 6.61 15.49
C THR A 69 15.04 5.31 15.82
N VAL A 70 15.77 4.35 16.40
CA VAL A 70 15.15 3.12 16.90
C VAL A 70 14.56 3.39 18.28
N ILE A 71 13.27 3.11 18.44
CA ILE A 71 12.56 3.09 19.71
C ILE A 71 12.45 1.65 20.15
N THR A 72 12.75 1.38 21.42
CA THR A 72 12.47 0.11 22.08
C THR A 72 11.65 0.40 23.33
N GLU A 73 10.50 -0.25 23.47
CA GLU A 73 9.58 -0.02 24.57
C GLU A 73 8.84 -1.29 24.98
N ARG A 74 8.36 -1.32 26.23
CA ARG A 74 7.47 -2.35 26.75
C ARG A 74 6.04 -1.85 26.76
N LYS A 75 5.11 -2.68 26.30
CA LYS A 75 3.68 -2.40 26.22
C LYS A 75 2.88 -3.52 26.84
N THR A 76 1.74 -3.18 27.42
CA THR A 76 0.74 -4.13 27.90
C THR A 76 -0.39 -4.22 26.87
N THR A 77 -0.84 -5.43 26.52
CA THR A 77 -1.98 -5.63 25.61
C THR A 77 -3.33 -5.20 26.22
N PRO A 78 -4.29 -4.74 25.40
CA PRO A 78 -4.15 -4.43 23.97
C PRO A 78 -3.40 -3.11 23.74
N PHE A 79 -2.60 -3.05 22.68
CA PHE A 79 -1.92 -1.81 22.29
C PHE A 79 -1.85 -1.64 20.77
N VAL A 80 -1.53 -0.41 20.36
CA VAL A 80 -1.31 -0.05 18.95
C VAL A 80 0.02 0.71 18.84
N ILE A 81 0.84 0.33 17.87
CA ILE A 81 2.02 1.08 17.41
C ILE A 81 1.86 1.43 15.93
N GLY A 82 2.75 2.26 15.39
CA GLY A 82 2.65 2.72 14.00
C GLY A 82 1.81 3.98 13.85
N GLY A 83 1.71 4.46 12.60
CA GLY A 83 1.12 5.76 12.27
C GLY A 83 2.08 6.94 12.44
N GLU A 84 3.24 6.77 13.05
CA GLU A 84 4.32 7.75 13.01
C GLU A 84 4.97 7.84 11.62
N LYS A 85 5.70 8.94 11.40
CA LYS A 85 6.48 9.13 10.18
C LYS A 85 7.76 8.31 10.23
N VAL A 86 8.21 7.85 9.08
CA VAL A 86 9.50 7.19 8.92
C VAL A 86 10.18 7.67 7.65
N MET A 87 11.51 7.83 7.70
CA MET A 87 12.30 8.17 6.53
C MET A 87 12.61 6.89 5.76
N ALA A 88 12.01 6.74 4.58
CA ALA A 88 12.32 5.66 3.66
C ALA A 88 13.36 6.11 2.64
N LYS A 89 14.23 5.18 2.25
CA LYS A 89 15.11 5.34 1.10
C LYS A 89 14.40 4.78 -0.13
N TYR A 90 14.55 5.46 -1.26
CA TYR A 90 14.02 4.98 -2.53
C TYR A 90 15.01 5.24 -3.65
N ASP A 91 15.05 4.32 -4.59
CA ASP A 91 15.82 4.48 -5.82
C ASP A 91 14.90 5.06 -6.90
N SER A 92 15.49 5.95 -7.69
CA SER A 92 14.84 6.55 -8.85
C SER A 92 15.55 6.01 -10.08
N ILE A 93 14.89 5.11 -10.80
CA ILE A 93 15.38 4.61 -12.08
C ILE A 93 14.87 5.57 -13.16
N TYR A 94 15.78 6.05 -13.99
CA TYR A 94 15.48 6.91 -15.13
C TYR A 94 15.83 6.20 -16.43
N GLU A 95 14.99 6.39 -17.43
CA GLU A 95 15.35 6.22 -18.84
C GLU A 95 15.81 7.58 -19.36
N SER A 96 16.97 7.61 -20.02
CA SER A 96 17.56 8.84 -20.54
C SER A 96 17.77 8.72 -22.05
N ASN A 97 17.00 9.49 -22.83
CA ASN A 97 17.20 9.62 -24.28
C ASN A 97 17.82 10.99 -24.59
N GLY A 98 19.11 11.13 -24.32
CA GLY A 98 19.85 12.38 -24.54
C GLY A 98 19.54 13.44 -23.46
N ARG A 99 18.82 14.52 -23.82
CA ARG A 99 18.54 15.64 -22.89
C ARG A 99 17.30 15.43 -22.01
N ASP A 100 16.42 14.50 -22.39
CA ASP A 100 15.17 14.23 -21.70
C ASP A 100 15.30 13.01 -20.78
N ARG A 101 14.90 13.17 -19.52
CA ARG A 101 14.92 12.12 -18.49
C ARG A 101 13.50 11.78 -18.08
N TRP A 102 13.11 10.51 -18.25
CA TRP A 102 11.81 9.98 -17.85
C TRP A 102 12.00 9.05 -16.66
N HIS A 103 11.25 9.27 -15.58
CA HIS A 103 11.28 8.37 -14.43
C HIS A 103 10.55 7.07 -14.79
N LEU A 104 11.25 5.94 -14.81
CA LEU A 104 10.65 4.62 -15.01
C LEU A 104 9.95 4.16 -13.73
N TYR A 105 10.66 4.18 -12.60
CA TYR A 105 10.14 3.76 -11.30
C TYR A 105 10.75 4.58 -10.15
N ASN A 106 9.90 4.97 -9.19
CA ASN A 106 10.31 5.34 -7.85
C ASN A 106 9.78 4.25 -6.92
N GLN A 107 10.61 3.28 -6.55
CA GLN A 107 10.21 2.27 -5.58
C GLN A 107 10.98 2.51 -4.28
N PRO A 108 10.30 2.85 -3.18
CA PRO A 108 10.94 2.69 -1.88
C PRO A 108 11.27 1.20 -1.71
N TYR A 109 12.47 0.91 -1.26
CA TYR A 109 12.83 -0.47 -0.92
C TYR A 109 12.63 -0.67 0.58
N TYR A 110 12.17 -1.86 0.95
CA TYR A 110 12.00 -2.24 2.35
C TYR A 110 13.37 -2.33 3.02
N ASP A 111 13.65 -1.44 3.97
CA ASP A 111 14.88 -1.46 4.78
C ASP A 111 14.56 -2.00 6.19
N TYR A 112 14.81 -3.30 6.39
CA TYR A 112 14.52 -4.02 7.63
C TYR A 112 15.60 -3.90 8.71
N GLN A 113 16.72 -3.21 8.44
CA GLN A 113 17.80 -3.06 9.42
C GLN A 113 17.45 -1.99 10.46
N PRO A 114 18.07 -1.98 11.66
CA PRO A 114 17.91 -0.88 12.60
C PRO A 114 18.11 0.49 11.90
N LYS A 115 17.20 1.44 12.15
CA LYS A 115 17.07 2.74 11.44
C LYS A 115 16.55 2.66 9.99
N GLY A 116 16.37 1.48 9.43
CA GLY A 116 15.64 1.25 8.20
C GLY A 116 14.15 1.52 8.39
N SER A 117 13.44 1.83 7.30
CA SER A 117 12.03 2.20 7.37
C SER A 117 11.13 1.07 7.82
N ASP A 118 11.44 -0.19 7.50
CA ASP A 118 10.59 -1.34 7.83
C ASP A 118 11.07 -2.16 9.03
N TYR A 119 12.01 -1.60 9.80
CA TYR A 119 12.50 -2.23 11.01
C TYR A 119 11.39 -2.36 12.06
N LEU A 120 11.07 -3.61 12.38
CA LEU A 120 10.12 -3.99 13.40
C LEU A 120 10.54 -5.32 14.03
N VAL A 121 10.58 -5.34 15.35
CA VAL A 121 10.75 -6.54 16.18
C VAL A 121 9.67 -6.54 17.24
N ILE A 122 9.00 -7.68 17.42
CA ILE A 122 8.01 -7.90 18.47
C ILE A 122 8.44 -9.14 19.24
N LYS A 123 8.69 -8.98 20.52
CA LYS A 123 9.06 -10.07 21.41
C LYS A 123 7.95 -10.32 22.41
N ASN A 124 7.29 -11.47 22.27
CA ASN A 124 6.29 -11.92 23.21
C ASN A 124 6.98 -12.44 24.48
N THR A 125 7.04 -11.62 25.52
CA THR A 125 7.66 -11.98 26.81
C THR A 125 6.67 -12.67 27.75
N SER A 126 5.42 -12.85 27.32
CA SER A 126 4.35 -13.47 28.10
C SER A 126 4.23 -14.97 27.87
N THR A 127 3.35 -15.60 28.66
CA THR A 127 2.97 -17.02 28.53
C THR A 127 1.78 -17.26 27.61
N THR A 128 1.21 -16.20 27.03
CA THR A 128 -0.01 -16.27 26.20
C THR A 128 0.32 -15.93 24.75
N THR A 129 -0.32 -16.64 23.81
CA THR A 129 -0.19 -16.34 22.38
C THR A 129 -0.79 -14.97 22.06
N LEU A 130 -0.04 -14.16 21.31
CA LEU A 130 -0.51 -12.90 20.77
C LEU A 130 -1.20 -13.13 19.42
N GLU A 131 -2.11 -12.25 19.07
CA GLU A 131 -2.57 -11.98 17.72
C GLU A 131 -2.28 -10.54 17.35
N TYR A 132 -2.04 -10.30 16.06
CA TYR A 132 -1.79 -8.95 15.55
C TYR A 132 -2.50 -8.73 14.22
N ALA A 133 -2.83 -7.46 13.94
CA ALA A 133 -3.36 -7.01 12.66
C ALA A 133 -2.66 -5.73 12.19
N VAL A 134 -2.45 -5.62 10.87
CA VAL A 134 -1.86 -4.45 10.21
C VAL A 134 -2.97 -3.67 9.53
N VAL A 135 -3.18 -2.41 9.93
CA VAL A 135 -4.15 -1.50 9.33
C VAL A 135 -3.41 -0.45 8.50
N GLY A 136 -3.68 -0.43 7.19
CA GLY A 136 -3.03 0.46 6.25
C GLY A 136 -3.29 1.95 6.53
N THR A 137 -2.30 2.80 6.29
CA THR A 137 -2.36 4.26 6.55
C THR A 137 -2.29 5.11 5.28
N GLN A 138 -2.63 4.55 4.12
CA GLN A 138 -2.44 5.25 2.84
C GLN A 138 -3.21 6.56 2.84
N LYS A 139 -2.50 7.65 2.56
CA LYS A 139 -3.13 8.97 2.49
C LYS A 139 -4.15 8.98 1.35
N VAL A 140 -5.35 9.48 1.66
CA VAL A 140 -6.36 9.71 0.63
C VAL A 140 -5.84 10.69 -0.41
N ARG A 141 -5.93 10.27 -1.67
CA ARG A 141 -5.70 11.13 -2.83
C ARG A 141 -6.84 10.98 -3.79
N TYR A 142 -7.14 12.07 -4.47
CA TYR A 142 -8.13 12.10 -5.53
C TYR A 142 -7.46 12.13 -6.90
N TYR A 143 -8.14 11.62 -7.91
CA TYR A 143 -7.67 11.77 -9.29
C TYR A 143 -7.71 13.25 -9.70
N ALA A 144 -6.68 13.68 -10.43
CA ALA A 144 -6.73 14.95 -11.12
C ALA A 144 -7.65 14.86 -12.36
N LEU A 145 -8.33 15.95 -12.71
CA LEU A 145 -9.24 16.00 -13.87
C LEU A 145 -8.62 15.47 -15.18
N PRO A 146 -7.35 15.81 -15.55
CA PRO A 146 -6.74 15.26 -16.76
C PRO A 146 -6.56 13.74 -16.72
N GLU A 147 -6.40 13.14 -15.54
CA GLU A 147 -6.31 11.68 -15.38
C GLU A 147 -7.68 11.02 -15.59
N LEU A 148 -8.75 11.64 -15.06
CA LEU A 148 -10.13 11.15 -15.23
C LEU A 148 -10.60 11.23 -16.68
N ASN A 149 -10.25 12.31 -17.40
CA ASN A 149 -10.64 12.49 -18.80
C ASN A 149 -10.02 11.45 -19.75
N ARG A 150 -8.98 10.72 -19.31
CA ARG A 150 -8.36 9.62 -20.07
C ARG A 150 -9.00 8.25 -19.80
N LYS A 151 -9.85 8.14 -18.77
CA LYS A 151 -10.58 6.90 -18.46
C LYS A 151 -11.84 6.84 -19.35
N PRO A 152 -12.24 5.64 -19.83
CA PRO A 152 -13.40 5.47 -20.68
C PRO A 152 -14.68 5.99 -20.01
N LEU A 153 -15.61 6.43 -20.85
CA LEU A 153 -16.74 7.29 -20.54
C LEU A 153 -17.48 6.87 -19.26
N ILE A 154 -17.32 7.67 -18.20
CA ILE A 154 -18.23 7.67 -17.07
C ILE A 154 -19.64 7.92 -17.62
N SER A 155 -20.54 6.95 -17.52
CA SER A 155 -21.95 7.22 -17.79
C SER A 155 -22.42 8.17 -16.68
N ARG A 156 -22.45 9.49 -16.95
CA ARG A 156 -22.72 10.57 -15.98
C ARG A 156 -24.20 10.64 -15.60
N LYS A 157 -24.85 9.51 -15.37
CA LYS A 157 -26.26 9.48 -14.99
C LYS A 157 -26.48 9.92 -13.55
N GLU A 158 -25.45 9.88 -12.70
CA GLU A 158 -25.51 10.35 -11.31
C GLU A 158 -24.68 11.63 -11.08
N PRO A 159 -25.08 12.51 -10.15
CA PRO A 159 -24.30 13.68 -9.76
C PRO A 159 -23.02 13.23 -9.02
N VAL A 160 -21.92 13.12 -9.76
CA VAL A 160 -20.60 12.76 -9.24
C VAL A 160 -19.76 14.02 -9.03
N ASP A 161 -19.25 14.21 -7.82
CA ASP A 161 -18.19 15.20 -7.58
C ASP A 161 -16.84 14.60 -7.97
N ILE A 162 -16.41 14.92 -9.19
CA ILE A 162 -15.18 14.40 -9.79
C ILE A 162 -13.92 14.73 -8.98
N ASN A 163 -13.94 15.80 -8.18
CA ASN A 163 -12.80 16.17 -7.33
C ASN A 163 -12.67 15.27 -6.10
N LYS A 164 -13.68 14.42 -5.84
CA LYS A 164 -13.72 13.46 -4.75
C LYS A 164 -13.64 12.01 -5.23
N MET A 165 -13.24 11.79 -6.49
CA MET A 165 -12.95 10.45 -7.02
C MET A 165 -11.65 9.92 -6.44
N LEU A 166 -11.72 8.90 -5.60
CA LEU A 166 -10.58 8.30 -4.91
C LEU A 166 -9.62 7.65 -5.91
N LYS A 167 -8.33 7.95 -5.72
CA LYS A 167 -7.19 7.37 -6.42
C LYS A 167 -6.38 6.48 -5.49
N ASP A 168 -6.00 7.04 -4.34
CA ASP A 168 -5.26 6.33 -3.29
C ASP A 168 -6.08 6.43 -1.99
N TYR A 169 -6.10 5.37 -1.19
CA TYR A 169 -6.91 5.26 0.02
C TYR A 169 -6.39 4.13 0.92
N PRO A 170 -6.70 4.15 2.24
CA PRO A 170 -6.23 3.11 3.14
C PRO A 170 -6.85 1.74 2.84
N SER A 171 -6.06 0.69 3.03
CA SER A 171 -6.51 -0.71 2.95
C SER A 171 -6.33 -1.41 4.31
N PRO A 172 -7.10 -2.48 4.59
CA PRO A 172 -8.17 -3.05 3.77
C PRO A 172 -9.52 -2.33 3.93
N ILE A 173 -10.45 -2.64 3.04
CA ILE A 173 -11.84 -2.19 2.97
C ILE A 173 -12.75 -3.22 3.65
N TYR A 174 -13.60 -2.76 4.58
CA TYR A 174 -14.70 -3.49 5.21
C TYR A 174 -16.02 -2.78 4.92
N LYS A 175 -16.98 -3.44 4.27
CA LYS A 175 -18.31 -2.87 3.97
C LYS A 175 -18.27 -1.47 3.35
N GLY A 176 -17.36 -1.28 2.40
CA GLY A 176 -17.15 -0.02 1.69
C GLY A 176 -16.32 1.02 2.45
N THR A 177 -15.71 0.67 3.59
CA THR A 177 -14.93 1.60 4.41
C THR A 177 -13.54 1.06 4.70
N PRO A 178 -12.47 1.85 4.52
CA PRO A 178 -11.16 1.51 5.05
C PRO A 178 -11.19 1.23 6.56
N VAL A 179 -10.69 0.09 7.02
CA VAL A 179 -10.70 -0.29 8.44
C VAL A 179 -10.07 0.80 9.32
N LEU A 180 -9.07 1.52 8.79
CA LEU A 180 -8.49 2.70 9.42
C LEU A 180 -9.54 3.69 9.94
N TYR A 181 -10.60 3.95 9.18
CA TYR A 181 -11.63 4.94 9.53
C TYR A 181 -12.70 4.41 10.48
N LEU A 182 -12.75 3.09 10.68
CA LEU A 182 -13.59 2.50 11.72
C LEU A 182 -12.90 2.61 13.08
N PHE A 183 -11.61 2.31 13.13
CA PHE A 183 -10.77 2.38 14.33
C PHE A 183 -10.34 3.81 14.70
N LYS A 184 -10.05 4.64 13.69
CA LYS A 184 -9.62 6.04 13.82
C LYS A 184 -10.48 6.95 12.92
N PRO A 185 -11.77 7.15 13.24
CA PRO A 185 -12.66 7.95 12.42
C PRO A 185 -12.20 9.40 12.26
N GLU A 186 -11.40 9.92 13.19
CA GLU A 186 -10.80 11.26 13.10
C GLU A 186 -9.86 11.44 11.90
N LEU A 187 -9.33 10.34 11.34
CA LEU A 187 -8.45 10.37 10.17
C LEU A 187 -9.19 10.28 8.83
N ALA A 188 -10.51 10.06 8.86
CA ALA A 188 -11.32 10.00 7.67
C ALA A 188 -11.45 11.39 7.01
N PRO A 189 -11.71 11.46 5.69
CA PRO A 189 -11.82 12.75 4.98
C PRO A 189 -13.06 13.58 5.40
N GLN A 190 -13.97 13.03 6.21
CA GLN A 190 -15.18 13.69 6.71
C GLN A 190 -16.08 14.24 5.59
N THR A 191 -16.15 13.49 4.48
CA THR A 191 -17.00 13.81 3.32
C THR A 191 -17.49 12.52 2.67
N ASP A 192 -18.46 12.66 1.79
CA ASP A 192 -18.76 11.64 0.80
C ASP A 192 -17.62 11.63 -0.25
N VAL A 193 -17.23 10.44 -0.68
CA VAL A 193 -16.22 10.19 -1.72
C VAL A 193 -16.79 9.31 -2.82
N PHE A 194 -16.08 9.18 -3.93
CA PHE A 194 -16.52 8.41 -5.09
C PHE A 194 -15.44 7.42 -5.51
N THR A 195 -15.87 6.25 -5.98
CA THR A 195 -14.97 5.19 -6.44
C THR A 195 -15.50 4.60 -7.73
N PHE A 196 -14.60 4.16 -8.60
CA PHE A 196 -14.98 3.33 -9.74
C PHE A 196 -15.43 1.95 -9.28
N TRP A 197 -16.48 1.47 -9.92
CA TRP A 197 -16.86 0.08 -9.92
C TRP A 197 -16.35 -0.49 -11.25
N GLU A 198 -15.31 -1.31 -11.20
CA GLU A 198 -14.85 -2.02 -12.39
C GLU A 198 -15.90 -3.09 -12.72
N SER A 199 -16.76 -2.82 -13.70
CA SER A 199 -17.73 -3.81 -14.18
C SER A 199 -17.01 -4.87 -14.98
N LEU A 200 -17.38 -6.14 -14.76
CA LEU A 200 -16.89 -7.28 -15.53
C LEU A 200 -17.65 -7.45 -16.85
N SER A 201 -18.74 -6.71 -17.05
CA SER A 201 -19.51 -6.75 -18.29
C SER A 201 -18.83 -5.94 -19.38
N SER A 202 -18.78 -6.49 -20.60
CA SER A 202 -18.44 -5.78 -21.84
C SER A 202 -19.35 -4.60 -22.16
N ASP A 203 -20.41 -4.40 -21.38
CA ASP A 203 -21.21 -3.18 -21.41
C ASP A 203 -20.36 -2.05 -20.82
N ASP A 204 -19.79 -1.24 -21.71
CA ASP A 204 -18.85 -0.09 -21.56
C ASP A 204 -19.15 0.97 -20.47
N ASN A 205 -20.12 0.75 -19.59
CA ASN A 205 -20.51 1.69 -18.57
C ASN A 205 -19.76 1.42 -17.27
N THR A 206 -18.62 2.11 -17.10
CA THR A 206 -17.98 2.26 -15.79
C THR A 206 -18.99 2.84 -14.81
N ARG A 207 -19.35 2.07 -13.77
CA ARG A 207 -20.26 2.53 -12.71
C ARG A 207 -19.46 3.28 -11.64
N ILE A 208 -20.11 4.23 -10.98
CA ILE A 208 -19.50 5.01 -9.90
C ILE A 208 -20.35 4.79 -8.66
N SER A 209 -19.67 4.57 -7.54
CA SER A 209 -20.32 4.42 -6.24
C SER A 209 -19.94 5.59 -5.35
N LYS A 210 -20.95 6.19 -4.72
CA LYS A 210 -20.79 7.17 -3.67
C LYS A 210 -20.65 6.46 -2.33
N ILE A 211 -19.66 6.84 -1.54
CA ILE A 211 -19.35 6.23 -0.24
C ILE A 211 -19.28 7.33 0.81
N PRO A 212 -20.13 7.31 1.86
CA PRO A 212 -19.97 8.23 2.97
C PRO A 212 -18.74 7.81 3.80
N LEU A 213 -17.78 8.71 4.01
CA LEU A 213 -16.63 8.49 4.91
C LEU A 213 -16.58 9.60 5.96
N LYS A 214 -17.68 9.75 6.71
CA LYS A 214 -17.88 10.83 7.68
C LYS A 214 -18.78 10.37 8.82
N THR A 215 -18.59 10.90 10.01
CA THR A 215 -19.46 10.55 11.14
C THR A 215 -20.92 10.92 10.87
N PRO A 216 -21.91 10.07 11.23
CA PRO A 216 -21.76 8.74 11.83
C PRO A 216 -21.73 7.59 10.82
N THR A 217 -21.69 7.86 9.52
CA THR A 217 -21.86 6.83 8.48
C THR A 217 -20.59 6.63 7.66
N PHE A 218 -20.02 5.43 7.78
CA PHE A 218 -18.85 5.01 7.05
C PHE A 218 -19.21 3.81 6.15
N GLY A 219 -19.37 4.06 4.85
CA GLY A 219 -19.82 3.04 3.90
C GLY A 219 -21.19 2.52 4.31
N SER A 220 -21.29 1.21 4.57
CA SER A 220 -22.52 0.58 5.10
C SER A 220 -22.55 0.44 6.62
N VAL A 221 -21.57 1.02 7.34
CA VAL A 221 -21.44 0.93 8.80
C VAL A 221 -21.87 2.24 9.44
N THR A 222 -22.71 2.17 10.47
CA THR A 222 -23.00 3.32 11.35
C THR A 222 -22.12 3.23 12.59
N LEU A 223 -21.33 4.26 12.83
CA LEU A 223 -20.30 4.33 13.86
C LEU A 223 -20.63 5.48 14.84
N ASN A 224 -21.02 5.13 16.06
CA ASN A 224 -21.30 6.10 17.12
C ASN A 224 -20.07 6.42 17.98
N ALA A 225 -19.09 5.52 17.99
CA ALA A 225 -17.80 5.66 18.65
C ALA A 225 -16.75 4.85 17.86
N PRO A 226 -15.44 5.18 17.94
CA PRO A 226 -14.40 4.40 17.28
C PRO A 226 -14.51 2.90 17.59
N MET A 227 -14.29 2.07 16.58
CA MET A 227 -14.31 0.62 16.70
C MET A 227 -13.23 0.16 17.69
N PRO A 228 -13.58 -0.62 18.73
CA PRO A 228 -12.62 -1.16 19.69
C PRO A 228 -11.56 -2.04 19.02
N ILE A 229 -10.35 -2.09 19.60
CA ILE A 229 -9.24 -2.94 19.13
C ILE A 229 -9.66 -4.41 18.97
N THR A 230 -10.45 -4.93 19.90
CA THR A 230 -10.96 -6.31 19.88
C THR A 230 -11.82 -6.58 18.65
N ASP A 231 -12.65 -5.62 18.26
CA ASP A 231 -13.55 -5.76 17.12
C ASP A 231 -12.78 -5.65 15.81
N VAL A 232 -11.77 -4.78 15.76
CA VAL A 232 -10.85 -4.71 14.60
C VAL A 232 -10.14 -6.04 14.42
N LEU A 233 -9.54 -6.61 15.48
CA LEU A 233 -8.87 -7.92 15.40
C LEU A 233 -9.84 -9.03 15.00
N ALA A 234 -11.09 -8.99 15.48
CA ALA A 234 -12.12 -9.95 15.08
C ALA A 234 -12.40 -9.92 13.57
N LEU A 235 -12.40 -8.74 12.92
CA LEU A 235 -12.55 -8.63 11.45
C LEU A 235 -11.41 -9.32 10.71
N TYR A 236 -10.17 -9.11 11.15
CA TYR A 236 -9.00 -9.75 10.53
C TYR A 236 -8.99 -11.26 10.78
N LYS A 237 -9.31 -11.69 12.00
CA LYS A 237 -9.44 -13.11 12.32
C LYS A 237 -10.50 -13.78 11.44
N GLU A 238 -11.68 -13.18 11.31
CA GLU A 238 -12.74 -13.70 10.44
C GLU A 238 -12.29 -13.75 8.97
N GLU A 239 -11.64 -12.71 8.47
CA GLU A 239 -11.07 -12.72 7.11
C GLU A 239 -10.09 -13.88 6.91
N PHE A 240 -9.17 -14.10 7.84
CA PHE A 240 -8.13 -15.13 7.68
C PHE A 240 -8.65 -16.55 7.96
N GLU A 241 -9.77 -16.69 8.68
CA GLU A 241 -10.46 -17.97 8.86
C GLU A 241 -11.39 -18.30 7.68
N LYS A 242 -12.23 -17.36 7.24
CA LYS A 242 -13.34 -17.61 6.30
C LYS A 242 -13.21 -16.91 4.94
N GLY A 243 -12.45 -15.81 4.86
CA GLY A 243 -12.38 -14.93 3.70
C GLY A 243 -13.62 -14.03 3.54
N ASN A 244 -13.64 -13.24 2.47
CA ASN A 244 -14.76 -12.41 2.04
C ASN A 244 -15.26 -11.36 3.06
N THR A 245 -14.41 -10.97 4.00
CA THR A 245 -14.70 -9.95 5.02
C THR A 245 -13.96 -8.66 4.74
N LEU A 246 -12.66 -8.76 4.43
CA LEU A 246 -11.78 -7.63 4.15
C LEU A 246 -11.25 -7.70 2.72
N PHE A 247 -11.10 -6.53 2.08
CA PHE A 247 -10.70 -6.43 0.68
C PHE A 247 -9.53 -5.45 0.54
N ASP A 248 -8.57 -5.75 -0.34
CA ASP A 248 -7.40 -4.88 -0.54
C ASP A 248 -7.72 -3.58 -1.29
N SER A 249 -8.82 -3.55 -2.04
CA SER A 249 -9.24 -2.43 -2.88
C SER A 249 -10.77 -2.34 -2.99
N TYR A 250 -11.26 -1.20 -3.50
CA TYR A 250 -12.67 -1.09 -3.86
C TYR A 250 -13.06 -1.99 -5.02
N SER A 251 -12.15 -2.24 -5.97
CA SER A 251 -12.40 -3.14 -7.11
C SER A 251 -12.74 -4.55 -6.59
N THR A 252 -11.91 -5.10 -5.70
CA THR A 252 -12.13 -6.43 -5.14
C THR A 252 -13.36 -6.51 -4.22
N TYR A 253 -13.60 -5.49 -3.39
CA TYR A 253 -14.83 -5.38 -2.60
C TYR A 253 -16.09 -5.44 -3.48
N TYR A 254 -16.08 -4.68 -4.57
CA TYR A 254 -17.20 -4.61 -5.48
C TYR A 254 -17.39 -5.87 -6.33
N SER A 255 -16.31 -6.52 -6.77
CA SER A 255 -16.37 -7.84 -7.39
C SER A 255 -17.01 -8.87 -6.45
N HIS A 256 -16.69 -8.82 -5.17
CA HIS A 256 -17.33 -9.67 -4.17
C HIS A 256 -18.84 -9.40 -4.04
N LEU A 257 -19.28 -8.14 -4.08
CA LEU A 257 -20.72 -7.81 -4.10
C LEU A 257 -21.45 -8.35 -5.34
N LEU A 258 -20.72 -8.61 -6.43
CA LEU A 258 -21.24 -9.26 -7.64
C LEU A 258 -21.22 -10.80 -7.54
N GLY A 259 -20.77 -11.36 -6.41
CA GLY A 259 -20.71 -12.80 -6.17
C GLY A 259 -19.44 -13.48 -6.70
N GLU A 260 -18.40 -12.72 -7.07
CA GLU A 260 -17.14 -13.34 -7.48
C GLU A 260 -16.44 -14.04 -6.29
N PRO A 261 -16.01 -15.31 -6.47
CA PRO A 261 -15.26 -16.01 -5.43
C PRO A 261 -13.83 -15.49 -5.34
N ASN A 262 -13.20 -15.65 -4.18
CA ASN A 262 -11.75 -15.51 -4.00
C ASN A 262 -11.18 -14.12 -4.32
N ARG A 263 -11.89 -13.05 -3.95
CA ARG A 263 -11.43 -11.66 -4.13
C ARG A 263 -11.01 -10.98 -2.83
N SER A 264 -11.03 -11.67 -1.70
CA SER A 264 -10.75 -11.08 -0.40
C SER A 264 -9.25 -11.02 -0.07
N LEU A 265 -8.92 -10.27 0.98
CA LEU A 265 -7.56 -10.04 1.45
C LEU A 265 -6.80 -11.35 1.70
N LYS A 266 -7.47 -12.37 2.26
CA LYS A 266 -6.94 -13.72 2.48
C LYS A 266 -6.49 -14.40 1.19
N THR A 267 -7.27 -14.30 0.12
CA THR A 267 -6.90 -14.94 -1.16
C THR A 267 -5.65 -14.27 -1.74
N LEU A 268 -5.57 -12.96 -1.66
CA LEU A 268 -4.39 -12.22 -2.11
C LEU A 268 -3.17 -12.46 -1.21
N ASN A 269 -3.37 -12.66 0.09
CA ASN A 269 -2.31 -12.96 1.03
C ASN A 269 -1.54 -14.24 0.68
N TRP A 270 -2.21 -15.25 0.13
CA TRP A 270 -1.58 -16.50 -0.33
C TRP A 270 -0.51 -16.27 -1.41
N TYR A 271 -0.67 -15.24 -2.24
CA TYR A 271 0.25 -14.96 -3.34
C TYR A 271 1.48 -14.15 -2.93
N VAL A 272 1.46 -13.46 -1.78
CA VAL A 272 2.44 -12.42 -1.46
C VAL A 272 3.32 -12.78 -0.25
N SER A 273 2.75 -13.31 0.83
CA SER A 273 3.47 -13.92 1.98
C SER A 273 2.52 -14.25 3.13
N ASP A 274 2.87 -15.25 3.95
CA ASP A 274 2.19 -15.48 5.23
C ASP A 274 2.47 -14.32 6.22
N GLY A 275 1.43 -13.81 6.88
CA GLY A 275 1.55 -12.86 8.00
C GLY A 275 1.52 -11.36 7.65
N LEU A 276 1.30 -10.99 6.38
CA LEU A 276 1.37 -9.60 5.91
C LEU A 276 0.38 -8.67 6.64
N TRP A 277 -0.83 -9.16 6.91
CA TRP A 277 -1.94 -8.37 7.45
C TRP A 277 -2.46 -8.85 8.80
N TYR A 278 -2.35 -10.15 9.10
CA TYR A 278 -2.78 -10.74 10.36
C TYR A 278 -1.94 -11.97 10.67
N GLY A 279 -1.65 -12.18 11.95
CA GLY A 279 -0.88 -13.35 12.38
C GLY A 279 -0.96 -13.59 13.87
N LYS A 280 -0.33 -14.69 14.28
CA LYS A 280 -0.22 -15.10 15.69
C LYS A 280 1.25 -15.22 16.06
N LEU A 281 1.58 -14.88 17.30
CA LEU A 281 2.93 -15.02 17.85
C LEU A 281 2.86 -15.79 19.16
N SER A 282 3.41 -17.01 19.18
CA SER A 282 3.33 -17.88 20.36
C SER A 282 4.08 -17.29 21.55
N ALA A 283 3.75 -17.76 22.74
CA ALA A 283 4.45 -17.41 23.98
C ALA A 283 5.97 -17.59 23.84
N GLY A 284 6.75 -16.62 24.33
CA GLY A 284 8.21 -16.62 24.29
C GLY A 284 8.84 -16.44 22.90
N GLN A 285 8.05 -16.30 21.83
CA GLN A 285 8.58 -16.12 20.47
C GLN A 285 8.86 -14.65 20.14
N GLU A 286 9.70 -14.48 19.14
CA GLU A 286 10.04 -13.19 18.55
C GLU A 286 9.65 -13.18 17.07
N LEU A 287 8.98 -12.10 16.66
CA LEU A 287 8.69 -11.79 15.27
C LEU A 287 9.62 -10.66 14.84
N ILE A 288 10.56 -10.99 13.95
CA ILE A 288 11.42 -10.00 13.30
C ILE A 288 10.88 -9.78 11.89
N ASN A 289 10.58 -8.54 11.54
CA ASN A 289 10.21 -8.21 10.17
C ASN A 289 11.44 -8.37 9.26
N LYS A 290 11.38 -9.38 8.39
CA LYS A 290 12.37 -9.67 7.35
C LYS A 290 11.62 -10.11 6.12
N GLU A 291 12.11 -9.77 4.93
CA GLU A 291 11.58 -10.27 3.65
C GLU A 291 10.07 -10.01 3.46
N GLY A 292 9.52 -8.96 4.06
CA GLY A 292 8.13 -8.56 3.86
C GLY A 292 7.12 -9.44 4.60
N LYS A 293 7.53 -10.04 5.72
CA LYS A 293 6.62 -10.78 6.61
C LYS A 293 5.51 -9.91 7.19
N ILE A 294 5.78 -8.62 7.41
CA ILE A 294 4.80 -7.63 7.85
C ILE A 294 4.92 -6.39 6.96
N ASN A 295 3.79 -5.93 6.44
CA ASN A 295 3.72 -4.66 5.71
C ASN A 295 3.69 -3.48 6.71
N PHE A 296 4.80 -3.21 7.39
CA PHE A 296 4.83 -2.20 8.45
C PHE A 296 4.95 -0.78 7.90
N THR A 297 5.74 -0.54 6.86
CA THR A 297 5.77 0.74 6.15
C THR A 297 4.86 0.70 4.95
N ASN A 298 4.09 1.77 4.81
CA ASN A 298 3.22 1.92 3.67
C ASN A 298 3.97 2.31 2.39
N LEU A 299 4.60 1.34 1.72
CA LEU A 299 5.37 1.57 0.50
C LEU A 299 4.51 1.85 -0.74
N ASN A 300 3.21 1.55 -0.68
CA ASN A 300 2.24 1.91 -1.74
C ASN A 300 1.91 3.41 -1.75
N SER A 301 2.32 4.16 -0.72
CA SER A 301 2.20 5.61 -0.73
C SER A 301 3.25 6.20 -1.67
N LYS A 302 2.82 6.74 -2.83
CA LYS A 302 3.72 7.49 -3.71
C LYS A 302 4.35 8.63 -2.90
N PRO A 303 5.69 8.71 -2.80
CA PRO A 303 6.32 9.69 -1.93
C PRO A 303 5.91 11.10 -2.36
N ASN A 304 5.54 11.95 -1.40
CA ASN A 304 5.51 13.39 -1.65
C ASN A 304 6.96 13.81 -1.95
N ARG A 305 7.18 14.38 -3.13
CA ARG A 305 8.49 14.95 -3.49
C ARG A 305 8.78 16.07 -2.48
N LEU A 306 9.82 15.89 -1.66
CA LEU A 306 10.45 16.97 -0.91
C LEU A 306 11.34 17.77 -1.85
#